data_AF-A0A847H8A0-F1
#
_entry.id   AF-A0A847H8A0-F1
#
_cell.length_a   1.000
_cell.length_b   1.000
_cell.length_c   1.000
_cell.angle_alpha   90.00
_cell.angle_beta   90.00
_cell.angle_gamma   90.00
#
_symmetry.space_group_name_H-M   'P 1'
#
loop_
_entity.id
_entity.type
_entity.pdbx_description
1 polymer ?
#
loop_
_entity_poly.entity_id
_entity_poly.type
_entity_poly.pdbx_seq_one_letter_code
_entity_poly.pdbx_strand_id
1 'polypeptide(L)'
;MHLFLYIPWWIKEIFVAGFQVAWAGFRPDAGYDPVVVRYPLRVTSEWQIFWFTTSITATPSTLSLGLREPTVPGDPRILLVQAAFGSDPTEVVEGLADMEARMAPHVRSIDHGVPGQGSAVELDPRFYAYPTDRKEKNR
;
A
#
# COMPACT_ATOMS: atom_id res chain seq x y z
N MET A 1 -32.72 -4.17 23.62
CA MET A 1 -31.50 -3.49 24.09
C MET A 1 -30.19 -4.25 23.78
N HIS A 2 -30.22 -5.43 23.12
CA HIS A 2 -29.00 -6.18 22.79
C HIS A 2 -28.38 -5.82 21.43
N LEU A 3 -29.16 -5.26 20.49
CA LEU A 3 -28.68 -4.95 19.13
C LEU A 3 -27.59 -3.86 19.11
N PHE A 4 -27.71 -2.85 19.98
CA PHE A 4 -26.77 -1.73 20.06
C PHE A 4 -25.42 -2.11 20.68
N LEU A 5 -25.36 -3.19 21.47
CA LEU A 5 -24.12 -3.75 22.00
C LEU A 5 -23.56 -4.84 21.07
N TYR A 6 -24.46 -5.57 20.40
CA TYR A 6 -24.10 -6.64 19.48
C TYR A 6 -23.47 -6.12 18.19
N ILE A 7 -23.99 -5.04 17.58
CA ILE A 7 -23.46 -4.52 16.31
C ILE A 7 -22.00 -4.04 16.44
N PRO A 8 -21.62 -3.21 17.43
CA PRO A 8 -20.22 -2.81 17.60
C PRO A 8 -19.30 -3.99 17.96
N TRP A 9 -19.80 -4.94 18.76
CA TRP A 9 -19.05 -6.17 19.07
C TRP A 9 -18.82 -7.02 17.81
N TRP A 10 -19.85 -7.20 16.98
CA TRP A 10 -19.75 -7.95 15.73
C TRP A 10 -18.82 -7.30 14.70
N ILE A 11 -18.85 -5.96 14.58
CA ILE A 11 -17.90 -5.20 13.75
C ILE A 11 -16.47 -5.45 14.24
N LYS A 12 -16.23 -5.38 15.56
CA LYS A 12 -14.92 -5.71 16.14
C LYS A 12 -14.48 -7.13 15.77
N GLU A 13 -15.36 -8.13 15.87
CA GLU A 13 -15.01 -9.52 15.54
C GLU A 13 -14.63 -9.70 14.05
N ILE A 14 -15.26 -8.97 13.12
CA ILE A 14 -14.86 -8.95 11.70
C ILE A 14 -13.43 -8.44 11.53
N PHE A 15 -13.09 -7.33 12.20
CA PHE A 15 -11.73 -6.78 12.14
C PHE A 15 -10.72 -7.69 12.83
N VAL A 16 -11.07 -8.33 13.94
CA VAL A 16 -10.21 -9.29 14.65
C VAL A 16 -9.95 -10.52 13.79
N ALA A 17 -10.96 -11.06 13.12
CA ALA A 17 -10.80 -12.19 12.20
C ALA A 17 -9.93 -11.82 10.99
N GLY A 18 -10.15 -10.64 10.40
CA GLY A 18 -9.30 -10.12 9.32
C GLY A 18 -7.86 -9.91 9.77
N PHE A 19 -7.66 -9.40 10.98
CA PHE A 19 -6.35 -9.18 11.58
C PHE A 19 -5.65 -10.48 11.96
N GLN A 20 -6.37 -11.51 12.40
CA GLN A 20 -5.81 -12.84 12.69
C GLN A 20 -5.36 -13.56 11.42
N VAL A 21 -6.09 -13.42 10.31
CA VAL A 21 -5.67 -13.98 9.01
C VAL A 21 -4.48 -13.20 8.45
N ALA A 22 -4.50 -11.86 8.55
CA ALA A 22 -3.35 -11.04 8.20
C ALA A 22 -2.13 -11.44 9.05
N TRP A 23 -2.30 -11.56 10.38
CA TRP A 23 -1.26 -11.96 11.34
C TRP A 23 -0.74 -13.38 11.15
N ALA A 24 -1.58 -14.32 10.72
CA ALA A 24 -1.16 -15.67 10.36
C ALA A 24 -0.23 -15.69 9.12
N GLY A 25 -0.22 -14.62 8.33
CA GLY A 25 0.76 -14.35 7.27
C GLY A 25 2.13 -13.88 7.78
N PHE A 26 2.23 -13.36 9.02
CA PHE A 26 3.48 -12.87 9.63
C PHE A 26 4.28 -13.97 10.35
N ARG A 27 4.21 -15.23 9.88
CA ARG A 27 4.96 -16.35 10.49
C ARG A 27 6.47 -16.06 10.55
N PRO A 28 7.19 -16.56 11.56
CA PRO A 28 8.59 -16.22 11.84
C PRO A 28 9.63 -16.61 10.77
N ASP A 29 9.24 -17.32 9.71
CA ASP A 29 10.07 -17.62 8.52
C ASP A 29 9.69 -16.75 7.29
N ALA A 30 8.90 -15.68 7.49
CA ALA A 30 8.29 -14.88 6.42
C ALA A 30 9.25 -14.01 5.60
N GLY A 31 10.57 -14.10 5.80
CA GLY A 31 11.55 -13.34 5.02
C GLY A 31 11.40 -11.83 5.18
N TYR A 32 11.90 -11.28 6.30
CA TYR A 32 12.02 -9.83 6.50
C TYR A 32 12.85 -9.21 5.37
N ASP A 33 12.18 -8.60 4.41
CA ASP A 33 12.75 -8.02 3.20
C ASP A 33 12.05 -6.69 2.93
N PRO A 34 12.43 -5.64 3.67
CA PRO A 34 11.75 -4.36 3.60
C PRO A 34 12.02 -3.69 2.26
N VAL A 35 11.00 -3.03 1.71
CA VAL A 35 11.11 -2.21 0.51
C VAL A 35 10.40 -0.88 0.72
N VAL A 36 10.97 0.20 0.18
CA VAL A 36 10.32 1.49 0.10
C VAL A 36 9.87 1.72 -1.33
N VAL A 37 8.57 1.79 -1.56
CA VAL A 37 7.99 2.11 -2.86
C VAL A 37 7.63 3.59 -2.95
N ARG A 38 7.80 4.14 -4.15
CA ARG A 38 7.48 5.52 -4.52
C ARG A 38 6.25 5.45 -5.41
N TYR A 39 5.09 5.51 -4.78
CA TYR A 39 3.81 5.32 -5.44
C TYR A 39 3.31 6.65 -6.05
N PRO A 40 3.10 6.75 -7.37
CA PRO A 40 2.49 7.93 -7.98
C PRO A 40 0.99 7.98 -7.67
N LEU A 41 0.56 8.98 -6.91
CA LEU A 41 -0.83 9.15 -6.52
C LEU A 41 -1.70 9.58 -7.70
N ARG A 42 -2.89 8.97 -7.79
CA ARG A 42 -3.94 9.40 -8.72
C ARG A 42 -4.95 10.30 -8.03
N VAL A 43 -5.17 10.11 -6.72
CA VAL A 43 -5.97 11.05 -5.91
C VAL A 43 -5.21 12.34 -5.65
N THR A 44 -5.88 13.46 -5.88
CA THR A 44 -5.26 14.80 -5.74
C THR A 44 -5.86 15.61 -4.59
N SER A 45 -7.05 15.25 -4.10
CA SER A 45 -7.72 15.96 -3.00
C SER A 45 -7.09 15.63 -1.65
N GLU A 46 -6.80 16.65 -0.84
CA GLU A 46 -6.20 16.52 0.51
C GLU A 46 -6.96 15.52 1.40
N TRP A 47 -8.29 15.54 1.36
CA TRP A 47 -9.13 14.60 2.12
C TRP A 47 -8.97 13.14 1.67
N GLN A 48 -8.84 12.91 0.37
CA GLN A 48 -8.65 11.55 -0.19
C GLN A 48 -7.25 11.05 0.14
N ILE A 49 -6.25 11.92 0.02
CA ILE A 49 -4.86 11.62 0.39
C ILE A 49 -4.80 11.23 1.87
N PHE A 50 -5.42 12.02 2.77
CA PHE A 50 -5.47 11.73 4.20
C PHE A 50 -6.02 10.32 4.50
N TRP A 51 -7.18 9.97 3.93
CA TRP A 51 -7.77 8.66 4.14
C TRP A 51 -6.92 7.55 3.55
N PHE A 52 -6.36 7.76 2.36
CA PHE A 52 -5.51 6.77 1.71
C PHE A 52 -4.25 6.46 2.51
N THR A 53 -3.50 7.49 2.92
CA THR A 53 -2.27 7.34 3.72
C THR A 53 -2.55 6.71 5.08
N THR A 54 -3.70 7.05 5.68
CA THR A 54 -4.13 6.47 6.96
C THR A 54 -4.49 4.99 6.80
N SER A 55 -5.22 4.61 5.76
CA SER A 55 -5.56 3.21 5.47
C SER A 55 -4.33 2.34 5.19
N ILE A 56 -3.35 2.86 4.46
CA ILE A 56 -2.07 2.17 4.24
C ILE A 56 -1.36 1.93 5.56
N THR A 57 -1.33 2.91 6.46
CA THR A 57 -0.67 2.76 7.77
C THR A 57 -1.43 1.84 8.72
N ALA A 58 -2.75 1.77 8.59
CA ALA A 58 -3.58 0.81 9.31
C ALA A 58 -3.43 -0.63 8.78
N THR A 59 -2.90 -0.79 7.56
CA THR A 59 -2.66 -2.10 6.98
C THR A 59 -1.41 -2.72 7.62
N PRO A 60 -1.49 -3.97 8.10
CA PRO A 60 -0.34 -4.64 8.68
C PRO A 60 0.84 -4.66 7.71
N SER A 61 2.07 -4.53 8.22
CA SER A 61 3.34 -4.49 7.46
C SER A 61 3.63 -3.24 6.64
N THR A 62 2.70 -2.29 6.51
CA THR A 62 2.90 -1.11 5.70
C THR A 62 2.89 0.17 6.51
N LEU A 63 3.65 1.16 6.06
CA LEU A 63 3.72 2.48 6.67
C LEU A 63 3.78 3.55 5.57
N SER A 64 2.87 4.51 5.62
CA SER A 64 2.98 5.73 4.83
C SER A 64 4.02 6.66 5.45
N LEU A 65 5.15 6.86 4.79
CA LEU A 65 6.26 7.68 5.29
C LEU A 65 6.02 9.18 5.05
N GLY A 66 5.44 9.52 3.91
CA GLY A 66 5.20 10.91 3.55
C GLY A 66 5.02 11.13 2.07
N LEU A 67 4.71 12.38 1.71
CA LEU A 67 4.48 12.82 0.34
C LEU A 67 5.69 13.57 -0.17
N ARG A 68 6.01 13.38 -1.45
CA ARG A 68 6.99 14.16 -2.18
C ARG A 68 6.28 14.89 -3.31
N GLU A 69 6.41 16.21 -3.29
CA GLU A 69 5.89 17.06 -4.35
C GLU A 69 6.64 16.84 -5.67
N PRO A 70 5.95 16.91 -6.82
CA PRO A 70 6.55 16.73 -8.12
C PRO A 70 7.54 17.87 -8.41
N THR A 71 8.66 17.52 -9.04
CA THR A 71 9.67 18.50 -9.46
C THR A 71 9.32 19.16 -10.81
N VAL A 72 8.49 18.49 -11.62
CA VAL A 72 8.05 18.97 -12.93
C VAL A 72 6.53 19.24 -12.88
N PRO A 73 6.06 20.40 -13.35
CA PRO A 73 4.63 20.67 -13.46
C PRO A 73 3.92 19.62 -14.34
N GLY A 74 2.90 18.96 -13.81
CA GLY A 74 2.14 17.90 -14.49
C GLY A 74 2.45 16.50 -14.00
N ASP A 75 3.53 16.29 -13.24
CA ASP A 75 3.82 15.01 -12.60
C ASP A 75 2.95 14.78 -11.35
N PRO A 76 2.61 13.52 -11.02
CA PRO A 76 1.85 13.20 -9.82
C PRO A 76 2.66 13.41 -8.54
N ARG A 77 1.97 13.68 -7.44
CA ARG A 77 2.55 13.59 -6.09
C ARG A 77 2.98 12.16 -5.81
N ILE A 78 4.16 11.99 -5.24
CA ILE A 78 4.70 10.67 -4.92
C ILE A 78 4.47 10.36 -3.45
N LEU A 79 3.76 9.27 -3.17
CA LEU A 79 3.60 8.73 -1.83
C LEU A 79 4.70 7.69 -1.55
N LEU A 80 5.46 7.93 -0.49
CA LEU A 80 6.47 7.00 -0.01
C LEU A 80 5.82 5.98 0.94
N VAL A 81 5.84 4.70 0.56
CA VAL A 81 5.30 3.61 1.36
C VAL A 81 6.42 2.64 1.69
N GLN A 82 6.61 2.37 2.97
CA GLN A 82 7.44 1.26 3.42
C GLN A 82 6.57 0.01 3.55
N ALA A 83 6.99 -1.08 2.93
CA ALA A 83 6.45 -2.41 3.15
C ALA A 83 7.52 -3.27 3.83
N ALA A 84 7.26 -3.74 5.04
CA ALA A 84 8.23 -4.48 5.86
C ALA A 84 8.48 -5.92 5.36
N PHE A 85 7.54 -6.49 4.61
CA PHE A 85 7.60 -7.84 4.05
C PHE A 85 7.36 -7.84 2.53
N GLY A 86 7.72 -6.74 1.85
CA GLY A 86 7.50 -6.57 0.41
C GLY A 86 8.61 -7.22 -0.42
N SER A 87 8.60 -8.55 -0.51
CA SER A 87 9.58 -9.27 -1.32
C SER A 87 9.51 -8.90 -2.83
N ASP A 88 8.32 -8.54 -3.32
CA ASP A 88 8.10 -7.97 -4.65
C ASP A 88 7.47 -6.56 -4.57
N PRO A 89 8.19 -5.50 -4.98
CA PRO A 89 7.64 -4.16 -5.00
C PRO A 89 6.51 -3.97 -6.04
N THR A 90 6.44 -4.83 -7.05
CA THR A 90 5.37 -4.84 -8.06
C THR A 90 4.03 -5.16 -7.38
N GLU A 91 3.96 -6.27 -6.65
CA GLU A 91 2.76 -6.68 -5.90
C GLU A 91 2.31 -5.63 -4.88
N VAL A 92 3.27 -4.96 -4.21
CA VAL A 92 2.97 -3.87 -3.28
C VAL A 92 2.29 -2.71 -4.03
N VAL A 93 2.82 -2.31 -5.18
CA VAL A 93 2.25 -1.21 -5.98
C VAL A 93 0.88 -1.58 -6.57
N GLU A 94 0.69 -2.82 -7.02
CA GLU A 94 -0.63 -3.30 -7.47
C GLU A 94 -1.67 -3.27 -6.34
N GLY A 95 -1.30 -3.71 -5.14
CA GLY A 95 -2.17 -3.67 -3.97
C GLY A 95 -2.55 -2.24 -3.57
N LEU A 96 -1.59 -1.31 -3.64
CA LEU A 96 -1.85 0.12 -3.44
C LEU A 96 -2.79 0.69 -4.51
N ALA A 97 -2.61 0.29 -5.77
CA ALA A 97 -3.46 0.73 -6.87
C ALA A 97 -4.89 0.21 -6.76
N ASP A 98 -5.09 -1.04 -6.36
CA ASP A 98 -6.42 -1.58 -6.10
C ASP A 98 -7.08 -0.88 -4.89
N MET A 99 -6.34 -0.69 -3.80
CA MET A 99 -6.84 0.04 -2.62
C MET A 99 -7.29 1.46 -2.96
N GLU A 100 -6.48 2.21 -3.70
CA GLU A 100 -6.83 3.58 -4.13
C GLU A 100 -8.05 3.58 -5.05
N ALA A 101 -8.17 2.62 -5.97
CA ALA A 101 -9.32 2.50 -6.87
C ALA A 101 -10.61 2.08 -6.16
N ARG A 102 -10.53 1.36 -5.04
CA ARG A 102 -11.69 1.04 -4.18
C ARG A 102 -12.14 2.26 -3.37
N MET A 103 -11.18 3.05 -2.86
CA MET A 103 -11.47 4.28 -2.12
C MET A 103 -12.03 5.38 -3.04
N ALA A 104 -11.46 5.50 -4.24
CA ALA A 104 -11.74 6.57 -5.19
C ALA A 104 -11.93 6.01 -6.62
N PRO A 105 -13.10 5.43 -6.94
CA PRO A 105 -13.31 4.73 -8.22
C PRO A 105 -13.07 5.56 -9.48
N HIS A 106 -13.17 6.89 -9.39
CA HIS A 106 -12.90 7.81 -10.49
C HIS A 106 -11.43 7.80 -10.96
N VAL A 107 -10.49 7.31 -10.14
CA VAL A 107 -9.06 7.25 -10.49
C VAL A 107 -8.70 6.09 -11.41
N ARG A 108 -9.64 5.17 -11.69
CA ARG A 108 -9.39 3.98 -12.52
C ARG A 108 -8.96 4.29 -13.95
N SER A 109 -9.27 5.48 -14.46
CA SER A 109 -8.85 5.92 -15.80
C SER A 109 -7.52 6.67 -15.81
N ILE A 110 -6.88 6.85 -14.66
CA ILE A 110 -5.61 7.57 -14.52
C ILE A 110 -4.48 6.56 -14.46
N ASP A 111 -3.54 6.66 -15.40
CA ASP A 111 -2.37 5.77 -15.52
C ASP A 111 -1.08 6.60 -15.42
N HIS A 112 -0.24 6.29 -14.43
CA HIS A 112 1.10 6.87 -14.27
C HIS A 112 2.23 5.91 -14.64
N GLY A 113 1.92 4.82 -15.35
CA GLY A 113 2.90 3.86 -15.85
C GLY A 113 3.44 2.92 -14.77
N VAL A 114 2.65 2.67 -13.73
CA VAL A 114 2.98 1.69 -12.67
C VAL A 114 1.98 0.54 -12.66
N PRO A 115 2.40 -0.66 -12.20
CA PRO A 115 1.53 -1.82 -12.07
C PRO A 115 0.22 -1.52 -11.35
N GLY A 116 -0.90 -2.03 -11.88
CA GLY A 116 -2.24 -1.83 -11.33
C GLY A 116 -2.91 -0.49 -11.67
N GLN A 117 -2.22 0.46 -12.30
CA GLN A 117 -2.82 1.71 -12.80
C GLN A 117 -3.12 1.70 -14.31
N GLY A 118 -2.63 0.70 -15.04
CA GLY A 118 -2.78 0.58 -16.49
C GLY A 118 -2.20 -0.71 -17.05
N SER A 119 -1.53 -0.65 -18.19
CA SER A 119 -0.96 -1.83 -18.87
C SER A 119 0.46 -2.20 -18.41
N ALA A 120 1.05 -1.43 -17.49
CA ALA A 120 2.38 -1.72 -16.97
C ALA A 120 2.37 -3.02 -16.15
N VAL A 121 3.22 -3.97 -16.52
CA VAL A 121 3.35 -5.28 -15.84
C VAL A 121 4.54 -5.29 -14.88
N GLU A 122 5.56 -4.48 -15.13
CA GLU A 122 6.79 -4.45 -14.34
C GLU A 122 7.03 -3.05 -13.77
N LEU A 123 7.51 -3.00 -12.53
CA LEU A 123 7.79 -1.75 -11.84
C LEU A 123 9.20 -1.22 -12.18
N ASP A 124 9.27 -0.01 -12.75
CA ASP A 124 10.55 0.66 -13.03
C ASP A 124 11.37 0.84 -11.73
N PRO A 125 12.69 0.54 -11.73
CA PRO A 125 13.56 0.68 -10.56
C PRO A 125 13.54 2.05 -9.87
N ARG A 126 13.15 3.12 -10.57
CA ARG A 126 12.98 4.45 -9.98
C ARG A 126 11.88 4.47 -8.91
N PHE A 127 10.89 3.60 -9.02
CA PHE A 127 9.73 3.56 -8.11
C PHE A 127 9.94 2.72 -6.85
N TYR A 128 11.12 2.14 -6.61
CA TYR A 128 11.39 1.44 -5.35
C TYR A 128 12.84 1.57 -4.89
N ALA A 129 13.08 1.22 -3.64
CA ALA A 129 14.42 1.10 -3.07
C ALA A 129 14.42 0.08 -1.93
N TYR A 130 15.38 -0.83 -1.95
CA TYR A 130 15.63 -1.74 -0.84
C TYR A 130 16.52 -1.01 0.19
N PRO A 131 16.10 -0.87 1.47
CA PRO A 131 16.86 -0.18 2.51
C PRO A 131 18.14 -0.90 2.94
N THR A 132 18.18 -2.22 2.73
CA THR A 132 19.34 -3.05 3.01
C THR A 132 19.85 -3.65 1.70
N ASP A 133 21.18 -3.73 1.56
CA ASP A 133 21.78 -4.51 0.48
C ASP A 133 21.28 -5.95 0.60
N ARG A 134 20.42 -6.36 -0.34
CA ARG A 134 20.08 -7.77 -0.53
C ARG A 134 21.41 -8.43 -0.85
N LYS A 135 22.00 -9.15 0.11
CA LYS A 135 22.95 -10.20 -0.27
C LYS A 135 22.19 -11.06 -1.25
N GLU A 136 22.67 -11.12 -2.50
CA GLU A 136 22.19 -12.09 -3.48
C GLU A 136 21.88 -13.37 -2.72
N LYS A 137 20.65 -13.87 -2.90
CA LYS A 137 20.20 -15.14 -2.33
C LYS A 137 20.97 -16.24 -3.07
N ASN A 138 22.27 -16.31 -2.80
CA ASN A 138 23.24 -17.24 -3.34
C ASN A 138 23.24 -18.43 -2.38
N ARG A 139 22.15 -19.20 -2.41
CA ARG A 139 22.15 -20.64 -2.14
C ARG A 139 20.85 -21.31 -2.57
#